data_AF-A0A4Y8L1H5-F1
#
_entry.id   AF-A0A4Y8L1H5-F1
#
_cell.length_a   1.000
_cell.length_b   1.000
_cell.length_c   1.000
_cell.angle_alpha   90.00
_cell.angle_beta   90.00
_cell.angle_gamma   90.00
#
_symmetry.space_group_name_H-M   'P 1'
#
loop_
_entity.id
_entity.type
_entity.pdbx_description
1 polymer ?
#
loop_
_entity_poly.entity_id
_entity_poly.type
_entity_poly.pdbx_seq_one_letter_code
_entity_poly.pdbx_strand_id
1 'polypeptide(L)'
;MKKKILLLMGIFSLGILRAQVGINTQSPIGIFHIDPKGDTNISGSVGAGDDVIIDKLGNIGAGALPRSDVKVNLTDGGTSANVKSVFQLQDGNEGIGKVLISDASGNATWKEYIDFGLTIGKFGAGVYFCADAGVTNATYGIVPRSNNNAVKTTGEITLGKGLWWVRCSMYIAAAASVDASKQVWVRTTLADDSSFSTSVTMSNQMTKDLLSNHSLASSMIWCSGSGGVVQGSFIVDNRSMAGTSKKYYLLVGWIDDFNTPAAAAVTIFRSGLASSGENSLFAYRIEE
;
A
#
# COMPACT_ATOMS: atom_id res chain seq x y z
N MET A 1 -59.81 -51.97 -31.36
CA MET A 1 -58.33 -51.87 -31.24
C MET A 1 -57.78 -50.53 -31.70
N LYS A 2 -58.19 -49.98 -32.86
CA LYS A 2 -57.70 -48.69 -33.40
C LYS A 2 -57.80 -47.48 -32.43
N LYS A 3 -58.89 -47.37 -31.66
CA LYS A 3 -59.08 -46.28 -30.67
C LYS A 3 -58.12 -46.35 -29.47
N LYS A 4 -57.70 -47.55 -29.05
CA LYS A 4 -56.78 -47.76 -27.92
C LYS A 4 -55.32 -47.41 -28.32
N ILE A 5 -54.97 -47.65 -29.59
CA ILE A 5 -53.66 -47.27 -30.15
C ILE A 5 -53.53 -45.74 -30.24
N LEU A 6 -54.59 -45.04 -30.67
CA LEU A 6 -54.59 -43.57 -30.75
C LEU A 6 -54.39 -42.90 -29.37
N LEU A 7 -55.02 -43.45 -28.34
CA LEU A 7 -54.85 -42.99 -26.95
C LEU A 7 -53.42 -43.20 -26.46
N LEU A 8 -52.83 -44.36 -26.74
CA LEU A 8 -51.42 -44.64 -26.40
C LEU A 8 -50.48 -43.66 -27.09
N MET A 9 -50.68 -43.40 -28.39
CA MET A 9 -49.89 -42.42 -29.14
C MET A 9 -50.02 -41.01 -28.57
N GLY A 10 -51.22 -40.60 -28.14
CA GLY A 10 -51.46 -39.30 -27.51
C GLY A 10 -50.83 -39.14 -26.12
N ILE A 11 -50.74 -40.21 -25.33
CA ILE A 11 -50.11 -40.19 -24.00
C ILE A 11 -48.58 -40.17 -24.13
N PHE A 12 -48.02 -40.94 -25.06
CA PHE A 12 -46.56 -40.98 -25.28
C PHE A 12 -46.01 -39.73 -25.96
N SER A 13 -46.82 -38.98 -26.72
CA SER A 13 -46.37 -37.73 -27.36
C SER A 13 -46.28 -36.53 -26.41
N LEU A 14 -46.98 -36.54 -25.26
CA LEU A 14 -46.91 -35.46 -24.27
C LEU A 14 -45.65 -35.52 -23.38
N GLY A 15 -45.05 -36.70 -23.21
CA GLY A 15 -43.89 -36.91 -22.33
C GLY A 15 -42.52 -36.48 -22.91
N ILE A 16 -42.48 -36.03 -24.16
CA ILE A 16 -41.24 -35.65 -24.87
C ILE A 16 -41.11 -34.12 -25.02
N LEU A 17 -42.10 -33.35 -24.58
CA LEU A 17 -42.05 -31.89 -24.66
C LEU A 17 -41.04 -31.34 -23.63
N ARG A 18 -39.93 -30.79 -24.12
CA ARG A 18 -39.01 -29.99 -23.31
C ARG A 18 -39.68 -28.63 -23.06
N ALA A 19 -40.01 -28.32 -21.81
CA ALA A 19 -40.59 -27.03 -21.42
C ALA A 19 -39.52 -25.91 -21.36
N GLN A 20 -38.79 -25.72 -22.46
CA GLN A 20 -37.86 -24.60 -22.61
C GLN A 20 -38.65 -23.35 -22.99
N VAL A 21 -38.30 -22.21 -22.42
CA VAL A 21 -38.92 -20.94 -22.76
C VAL A 21 -37.99 -20.16 -23.69
N GLY A 22 -38.41 -19.96 -24.92
CA GLY A 22 -37.74 -19.13 -25.91
C GLY A 22 -38.54 -17.88 -26.21
N ILE A 23 -37.88 -16.73 -26.32
CA ILE A 23 -38.45 -15.51 -26.89
C ILE A 23 -37.69 -15.20 -28.18
N ASN A 24 -38.43 -15.17 -29.29
CA ASN A 24 -37.91 -14.92 -30.64
C ASN A 24 -36.79 -15.90 -31.09
N THR A 25 -36.75 -17.10 -30.51
CA THR A 25 -35.90 -18.22 -30.92
C THR A 25 -36.73 -19.48 -31.14
N GLN A 26 -36.43 -20.24 -32.20
CA GLN A 26 -37.05 -21.54 -32.47
C GLN A 26 -36.27 -22.71 -31.84
N SER A 27 -35.05 -22.46 -31.37
CA SER A 27 -34.16 -23.47 -30.81
C SER A 27 -33.54 -22.95 -29.50
N PRO A 28 -34.31 -22.88 -28.41
CA PRO A 28 -33.78 -22.47 -27.11
C PRO A 28 -32.62 -23.36 -26.66
N ILE A 29 -31.48 -22.76 -26.32
CA ILE A 29 -30.29 -23.49 -25.86
C ILE A 29 -30.17 -23.55 -24.33
N GLY A 30 -31.01 -22.81 -23.62
CA GLY A 30 -31.13 -22.81 -22.15
C GLY A 30 -32.53 -23.23 -21.68
N ILE A 31 -32.76 -23.16 -20.36
CA ILE A 31 -34.12 -23.25 -19.80
C ILE A 31 -34.93 -21.98 -20.11
N PHE A 32 -34.24 -20.85 -20.25
CA PHE A 32 -34.78 -19.58 -20.70
C PHE A 32 -33.80 -18.96 -21.70
N HIS A 33 -34.30 -18.55 -22.85
CA HIS A 33 -33.50 -17.99 -23.94
C HIS A 33 -34.23 -16.81 -24.60
N ILE A 34 -33.65 -15.62 -24.56
CA ILE A 34 -34.10 -14.44 -25.29
C ILE A 34 -33.11 -14.18 -26.42
N ASP A 35 -33.59 -14.18 -27.66
CA ASP A 35 -32.80 -14.00 -28.87
C ASP A 35 -33.47 -12.91 -29.73
N PRO A 36 -33.10 -11.63 -29.57
CA PRO A 36 -33.80 -10.53 -30.23
C PRO A 36 -33.63 -10.52 -31.76
N LYS A 37 -32.61 -11.17 -32.32
CA LYS A 37 -32.42 -11.28 -33.79
C LYS A 37 -32.94 -12.58 -34.39
N GLY A 38 -33.19 -13.59 -33.58
CA GLY A 38 -33.58 -14.92 -34.04
C GLY A 38 -32.51 -15.58 -34.90
N ASP A 39 -31.23 -15.22 -34.72
CA ASP A 39 -30.12 -15.67 -35.55
C ASP A 39 -29.21 -16.71 -34.87
N THR A 40 -29.59 -17.15 -33.67
CA THR A 40 -28.84 -18.16 -32.93
C THR A 40 -29.08 -19.57 -33.46
N ASN A 41 -27.97 -20.25 -33.76
CA ASN A 41 -28.01 -21.63 -34.25
C ASN A 41 -28.31 -22.63 -33.11
N ILE A 42 -28.67 -23.88 -33.47
CA ILE A 42 -29.04 -24.93 -32.51
C ILE A 42 -27.96 -25.21 -31.45
N SER A 43 -26.69 -24.96 -31.78
CA SER A 43 -25.56 -25.17 -30.87
C SER A 43 -25.20 -23.96 -30.02
N GLY A 44 -25.78 -22.78 -30.28
CA GLY A 44 -25.38 -21.52 -29.67
C GLY A 44 -24.00 -21.00 -30.09
N SER A 45 -23.32 -21.65 -31.04
CA SER A 45 -21.96 -21.29 -31.46
C SER A 45 -21.90 -20.05 -32.36
N VAL A 46 -23.03 -19.66 -32.94
CA VAL A 46 -23.21 -18.48 -33.78
C VAL A 46 -24.52 -17.82 -33.38
N GLY A 47 -24.55 -16.48 -33.34
CA GLY A 47 -25.74 -15.67 -33.03
C GLY A 47 -25.88 -15.28 -31.55
N ALA A 48 -25.25 -16.01 -30.61
CA ALA A 48 -25.42 -15.77 -29.18
C ALA A 48 -24.86 -14.43 -28.63
N GLY A 49 -24.33 -13.57 -29.50
CA GLY A 49 -23.69 -12.30 -29.17
C GLY A 49 -24.64 -11.20 -28.68
N ASP A 50 -25.94 -11.35 -28.91
CA ASP A 50 -26.99 -10.43 -28.48
C ASP A 50 -28.08 -11.09 -27.62
N ASP A 51 -27.82 -12.33 -27.19
CA ASP A 51 -28.79 -13.12 -26.47
C ASP A 51 -28.67 -12.97 -24.95
N VAL A 52 -29.75 -13.31 -24.26
CA VAL A 52 -29.72 -13.59 -22.81
C VAL A 52 -30.19 -15.02 -22.59
N ILE A 53 -29.33 -15.84 -22.00
CA ILE A 53 -29.55 -17.27 -21.82
C ILE A 53 -29.37 -17.62 -20.35
N ILE A 54 -30.29 -18.42 -19.81
CA ILE A 54 -30.16 -19.06 -18.50
C ILE A 54 -30.10 -20.57 -18.71
N ASP A 55 -29.04 -21.21 -18.21
CA ASP A 55 -28.87 -22.65 -18.30
C ASP A 55 -29.60 -23.42 -17.18
N LYS A 56 -29.60 -24.75 -17.29
CA LYS A 56 -30.24 -25.65 -16.30
C LYS A 56 -29.64 -25.58 -14.89
N LEU A 57 -28.48 -24.96 -14.71
CA LEU A 57 -27.79 -24.75 -13.43
C LEU A 57 -28.01 -23.33 -12.89
N GLY A 58 -28.82 -22.53 -13.58
CA GLY A 58 -29.09 -21.13 -13.25
C GLY A 58 -27.92 -20.19 -13.54
N ASN A 59 -26.97 -20.58 -14.39
CA ASN A 59 -25.91 -19.68 -14.85
C ASN A 59 -26.47 -18.81 -15.98
N ILE A 60 -26.08 -17.54 -16.00
CA ILE A 60 -26.56 -16.53 -16.94
C ILE A 60 -25.44 -16.17 -17.91
N GLY A 61 -25.75 -16.17 -19.20
CA GLY A 61 -24.94 -15.57 -20.25
C GLY A 61 -25.71 -14.42 -20.88
N ALA A 62 -25.09 -13.24 -20.99
CA ALA A 62 -25.63 -12.09 -21.73
C ALA A 62 -24.60 -11.61 -22.75
N GLY A 63 -24.98 -11.65 -24.03
CA GLY A 63 -24.09 -11.52 -25.17
C GLY A 63 -23.10 -12.68 -25.33
N ALA A 64 -23.24 -13.74 -24.52
CA ALA A 64 -22.43 -14.93 -24.54
C ALA A 64 -23.23 -16.14 -24.04
N LEU A 65 -22.70 -17.34 -24.28
CA LEU A 65 -23.20 -18.55 -23.65
C LEU A 65 -22.97 -18.54 -22.13
N PRO A 66 -23.88 -19.12 -21.34
CA PRO A 66 -23.64 -19.40 -19.93
C PRO A 66 -22.39 -20.27 -19.76
N ARG A 67 -21.62 -20.00 -18.71
CA ARG A 67 -20.42 -20.79 -18.36
C ARG A 67 -20.65 -21.53 -17.06
N SER A 68 -19.99 -22.68 -16.89
CA SER A 68 -20.11 -23.49 -15.67
C SER A 68 -19.25 -23.02 -14.51
N ASP A 69 -18.31 -22.10 -14.73
CA ASP A 69 -17.35 -21.59 -13.74
C ASP A 69 -17.71 -20.21 -13.17
N VAL A 70 -18.72 -19.53 -13.72
CA VAL A 70 -19.23 -18.24 -13.24
C VAL A 70 -20.75 -18.21 -13.28
N LYS A 71 -21.37 -17.48 -12.35
CA LYS A 71 -22.84 -17.34 -12.33
C LYS A 71 -23.38 -16.37 -13.37
N VAL A 72 -22.61 -15.34 -13.72
CA VAL A 72 -22.98 -14.35 -14.72
C VAL A 72 -21.79 -14.12 -15.64
N ASN A 73 -21.96 -14.40 -16.92
CA ASN A 73 -20.98 -14.18 -17.98
C ASN A 73 -21.49 -13.07 -18.91
N LEU A 74 -20.80 -11.94 -18.94
CA LEU A 74 -21.17 -10.76 -19.72
C LEU A 74 -20.12 -10.49 -20.80
N THR A 75 -20.55 -10.24 -22.02
CA THR A 75 -19.69 -9.73 -23.10
C THR A 75 -20.51 -8.89 -24.07
N ASP A 76 -19.83 -8.10 -24.89
CA ASP A 76 -20.43 -7.38 -26.01
C ASP A 76 -19.67 -7.57 -27.33
N GLY A 77 -18.83 -8.60 -27.37
CA GLY A 77 -17.95 -8.90 -28.51
C GLY A 77 -16.76 -7.95 -28.66
N GLY A 78 -16.46 -7.11 -27.66
CA GLY A 78 -15.25 -6.29 -27.62
C GLY A 78 -13.96 -7.11 -27.79
N THR A 79 -12.92 -6.47 -28.33
CA THR A 79 -11.59 -7.07 -28.51
C THR A 79 -10.53 -6.22 -27.80
N SER A 80 -9.32 -6.73 -27.64
CA SER A 80 -8.22 -5.91 -27.07
C SER A 80 -7.93 -4.63 -27.86
N ALA A 81 -8.28 -4.58 -29.15
CA ALA A 81 -8.15 -3.39 -29.99
C ALA A 81 -9.38 -2.45 -29.94
N ASN A 82 -10.53 -2.95 -29.46
CA ASN A 82 -11.77 -2.20 -29.31
C ASN A 82 -12.48 -2.67 -28.05
N VAL A 83 -11.96 -2.21 -26.91
CA VAL A 83 -12.50 -2.53 -25.59
C VAL A 83 -13.79 -1.76 -25.41
N LYS A 84 -14.81 -2.46 -24.92
CA LYS A 84 -16.11 -1.88 -24.61
C LYS A 84 -16.52 -2.29 -23.19
N SER A 85 -17.32 -1.45 -22.54
CA SER A 85 -17.74 -1.65 -21.16
C SER A 85 -18.90 -2.63 -21.08
N VAL A 86 -18.66 -3.77 -20.41
CA VAL A 86 -19.66 -4.85 -20.27
C VAL A 86 -20.40 -4.85 -18.93
N PHE A 87 -19.88 -4.15 -17.92
CA PHE A 87 -20.45 -4.08 -16.59
C PHE A 87 -20.41 -2.64 -16.05
N GLN A 88 -21.51 -2.20 -15.45
CA GLN A 88 -21.60 -0.96 -14.69
C GLN A 88 -22.43 -1.22 -13.44
N LEU A 89 -21.90 -0.83 -12.27
CA LEU A 89 -22.63 -0.77 -11.01
C LEU A 89 -22.93 0.71 -10.71
N GLN A 90 -24.21 1.06 -10.59
CA GLN A 90 -24.67 2.39 -10.15
C GLN A 90 -25.23 2.25 -8.73
N ASP A 91 -24.42 2.55 -7.73
CA ASP A 91 -24.78 2.46 -6.31
C ASP A 91 -24.75 3.85 -5.63
N GLY A 92 -24.51 4.92 -6.40
CA GLY A 92 -24.37 6.29 -5.91
C GLY A 92 -22.95 6.62 -5.43
N ASN A 93 -22.04 5.63 -5.40
CA ASN A 93 -20.65 5.84 -5.04
C ASN A 93 -19.72 5.85 -6.25
N GLU A 94 -20.20 5.68 -7.48
CA GLU A 94 -19.38 5.78 -8.69
C GLU A 94 -18.61 7.11 -8.79
N GLY A 95 -17.42 7.10 -9.40
CA GLY A 95 -16.59 8.30 -9.52
C GLY A 95 -15.27 8.05 -10.26
N ILE A 96 -14.66 9.12 -10.78
CA ILE A 96 -13.35 9.04 -11.44
C ILE A 96 -12.30 8.60 -10.42
N GLY A 97 -11.48 7.59 -10.76
CA GLY A 97 -10.39 7.11 -9.92
C GLY A 97 -10.80 6.14 -8.80
N LYS A 98 -12.09 5.83 -8.66
CA LYS A 98 -12.58 4.84 -7.71
C LYS A 98 -12.37 3.42 -8.21
N VAL A 99 -12.24 2.50 -7.26
CA VAL A 99 -12.12 1.06 -7.51
C VAL A 99 -13.31 0.32 -6.91
N LEU A 100 -13.71 -0.78 -7.54
CA LEU A 100 -14.77 -1.65 -7.02
C LEU A 100 -14.17 -2.55 -5.93
N ILE A 101 -14.67 -2.43 -4.71
CA ILE A 101 -14.17 -3.17 -3.54
C ILE A 101 -15.30 -4.01 -2.93
N SER A 102 -14.94 -5.16 -2.35
CA SER A 102 -15.84 -6.00 -1.57
C SER A 102 -15.81 -5.65 -0.08
N ASP A 103 -16.98 -5.67 0.57
CA ASP A 103 -17.05 -5.69 2.04
C ASP A 103 -16.92 -7.13 2.61
N ALA A 104 -17.02 -7.26 3.94
CA ALA A 104 -16.94 -8.55 4.65
C ALA A 104 -18.10 -9.52 4.32
N SER A 105 -19.21 -9.01 3.76
CA SER A 105 -20.37 -9.79 3.33
C SER A 105 -20.34 -10.12 1.84
N GLY A 106 -19.31 -9.66 1.11
CA GLY A 106 -19.21 -9.87 -0.34
C GLY A 106 -19.93 -8.84 -1.19
N ASN A 107 -20.46 -7.75 -0.61
CA ASN A 107 -21.11 -6.69 -1.38
C ASN A 107 -20.07 -5.83 -2.08
N ALA A 108 -20.28 -5.56 -3.36
CA ALA A 108 -19.43 -4.69 -4.14
C ALA A 108 -19.93 -3.23 -4.04
N THR A 109 -19.02 -2.29 -3.83
CA THR A 109 -19.30 -0.85 -3.90
C THR A 109 -18.08 -0.09 -4.40
N TRP A 110 -18.29 1.08 -5.02
CA TRP A 110 -17.19 1.95 -5.43
C TRP A 110 -16.61 2.68 -4.23
N LYS A 111 -15.29 2.60 -4.04
CA LYS A 111 -14.57 3.37 -3.02
C LYS A 111 -13.35 4.04 -3.62
N GLU A 112 -12.88 5.08 -2.93
CA GLU A 112 -11.58 5.66 -3.22
C GLU A 112 -10.53 4.56 -3.24
N TYR A 113 -9.64 4.60 -4.23
CA TYR A 113 -8.44 3.82 -4.20
C TYR A 113 -7.63 4.28 -2.97
N ILE A 114 -7.60 3.46 -1.92
CA ILE A 114 -6.56 3.58 -0.91
C ILE A 114 -5.30 3.14 -1.63
N ASP A 115 -4.59 4.12 -2.21
CA ASP A 115 -3.18 3.97 -2.55
C ASP A 115 -2.53 3.24 -1.38
N PHE A 116 -1.76 2.18 -1.64
CA PHE A 116 -1.06 1.44 -0.58
C PHE A 116 -0.14 2.44 0.12
N GLY A 117 -0.67 3.13 1.14
CA GLY A 117 -0.45 4.57 1.31
C GLY A 117 1.02 4.90 1.34
N LEU A 118 1.57 5.37 0.21
CA LEU A 118 2.95 5.80 0.16
C LEU A 118 2.98 7.23 0.68
N THR A 119 3.55 7.40 1.86
CA THR A 119 3.85 8.73 2.37
C THR A 119 5.33 8.99 2.18
N ILE A 120 5.67 10.09 1.52
CA ILE A 120 7.06 10.52 1.34
C ILE A 120 7.35 11.59 2.40
N GLY A 121 8.35 11.33 3.22
CA GLY A 121 8.93 12.30 4.16
C GLY A 121 9.82 13.30 3.44
N LYS A 122 10.23 14.33 4.16
CA LYS A 122 11.09 15.40 3.65
C LYS A 122 12.23 15.70 4.60
N PHE A 123 13.26 16.33 4.04
CA PHE A 123 14.42 16.84 4.76
C PHE A 123 14.50 18.36 4.61
N GLY A 124 15.34 19.02 5.40
CA GLY A 124 15.43 20.49 5.49
C GLY A 124 16.85 20.99 5.36
N ALA A 125 17.18 22.09 6.05
CA ALA A 125 18.52 22.69 6.00
C ALA A 125 19.62 21.83 6.65
N GLY A 126 19.26 20.72 7.29
CA GLY A 126 20.15 19.91 8.11
C GLY A 126 20.41 20.53 9.49
N VAL A 127 20.97 19.71 10.37
CA VAL A 127 21.32 20.11 11.74
C VAL A 127 22.77 19.75 11.99
N TYR A 128 23.53 20.70 12.54
CA TYR A 128 24.89 20.49 13.04
C TYR A 128 24.83 20.13 14.51
N PHE A 129 25.61 19.13 14.93
CA PHE A 129 25.66 18.74 16.34
C PHE A 129 27.04 18.19 16.72
N CYS A 130 27.36 18.29 18.00
CA CYS A 130 28.63 17.85 18.56
C CYS A 130 28.42 17.24 19.96
N ALA A 131 29.26 16.26 20.32
CA ALA A 131 29.27 15.70 21.67
C ALA A 131 29.92 16.62 22.71
N ASP A 132 30.76 17.56 22.25
CA ASP A 132 31.44 18.53 23.10
C ASP A 132 30.55 19.77 23.32
N ALA A 133 30.16 19.99 24.57
CA ALA A 133 29.32 21.12 24.96
C ALA A 133 30.03 22.48 24.82
N GLY A 134 31.37 22.51 24.77
CA GLY A 134 32.16 23.73 24.57
C GLY A 134 32.22 24.17 23.10
N VAL A 135 31.84 23.31 22.16
CA VAL A 135 31.88 23.59 20.72
C VAL A 135 30.59 24.26 20.29
N THR A 136 30.62 25.59 20.24
CA THR A 136 29.51 26.40 19.76
C THR A 136 29.91 27.17 18.51
N ASN A 137 28.96 27.37 17.59
CA ASN A 137 29.14 28.23 16.43
C ASN A 137 27.82 28.93 16.12
N ALA A 138 27.78 30.25 16.28
CA ALA A 138 26.56 31.04 16.09
C ALA A 138 26.09 31.08 14.63
N THR A 139 27.00 30.93 13.65
CA THR A 139 26.67 30.93 12.22
C THR A 139 25.98 29.63 11.80
N TYR A 140 26.43 28.49 12.33
CA TYR A 140 25.90 27.17 11.95
C TYR A 140 24.91 26.57 12.97
N GLY A 141 24.75 27.18 14.14
CA GLY A 141 23.81 26.74 15.17
C GLY A 141 24.09 25.32 15.67
N ILE A 142 25.36 25.01 16.02
CA ILE A 142 25.74 23.67 16.50
C ILE A 142 24.95 23.33 17.77
N VAL A 143 24.20 22.22 17.73
CA VAL A 143 23.46 21.69 18.87
C VAL A 143 24.40 20.86 19.75
N PRO A 144 24.75 21.30 20.97
CA PRO A 144 25.51 20.47 21.90
C PRO A 144 24.66 19.28 22.36
N ARG A 145 25.29 18.12 22.49
CA ARG A 145 24.63 16.86 22.84
C ARG A 145 25.50 16.10 23.84
N SER A 146 24.98 15.72 25.00
CA SER A 146 25.71 14.81 25.88
C SER A 146 25.83 13.41 25.26
N ASN A 147 26.84 12.64 25.69
CA ASN A 147 26.94 11.23 25.34
C ASN A 147 25.62 10.52 25.66
N ASN A 148 25.14 9.71 24.73
CA ASN A 148 23.85 9.02 24.72
C ASN A 148 22.56 9.82 24.42
N ASN A 149 22.60 11.15 24.29
CA ASN A 149 21.41 11.90 23.86
C ASN A 149 21.19 11.77 22.35
N ALA A 150 20.01 12.12 21.86
CA ALA A 150 19.76 12.28 20.43
C ALA A 150 19.49 13.73 20.06
N VAL A 151 19.68 14.06 18.79
CA VAL A 151 19.36 15.34 18.16
C VAL A 151 18.26 15.09 17.14
N LYS A 152 17.22 15.93 17.18
CA LYS A 152 16.18 15.95 16.15
C LYS A 152 16.77 16.48 14.85
N THR A 153 16.72 15.68 13.80
CA THR A 153 17.10 16.13 12.47
C THR A 153 15.95 16.89 11.82
N THR A 154 16.19 17.43 10.63
CA THR A 154 15.15 18.01 9.78
C THR A 154 14.40 16.96 8.93
N GLY A 155 14.72 15.67 9.07
CA GLY A 155 13.97 14.59 8.43
C GLY A 155 12.63 14.37 9.13
N GLU A 156 11.51 14.62 8.45
CA GLU A 156 10.16 14.46 8.99
C GLU A 156 9.20 13.73 8.04
N ILE A 157 8.22 13.03 8.61
CA ILE A 157 7.13 12.36 7.89
C ILE A 157 5.82 12.46 8.68
N THR A 158 4.69 12.67 8.00
CA THR A 158 3.37 12.75 8.64
C THR A 158 2.53 11.55 8.25
N LEU A 159 2.14 10.73 9.22
CA LEU A 159 1.41 9.48 9.00
C LEU A 159 -0.01 9.57 9.55
N GLY A 160 -0.97 8.97 8.84
CA GLY A 160 -2.34 8.81 9.31
C GLY A 160 -2.51 7.61 10.25
N LYS A 161 -3.79 7.30 10.55
CA LYS A 161 -4.17 6.01 11.17
C LYS A 161 -3.69 4.83 10.34
N GLY A 162 -3.31 3.76 11.02
CA GLY A 162 -2.85 2.51 10.41
C GLY A 162 -1.55 1.98 11.00
N LEU A 163 -1.17 0.81 10.53
CA LEU A 163 0.14 0.22 10.77
C LEU A 163 1.06 0.56 9.60
N TRP A 164 2.25 1.08 9.88
CA TRP A 164 3.13 1.64 8.86
C TRP A 164 4.52 1.02 8.87
N TRP A 165 5.03 0.66 7.69
CA TRP A 165 6.44 0.34 7.49
C TRP A 165 7.18 1.59 7.03
N VAL A 166 7.96 2.19 7.94
CA VAL A 166 8.75 3.39 7.64
C VAL A 166 10.17 2.99 7.29
N ARG A 167 10.67 3.45 6.14
CA ARG A 167 12.04 3.22 5.65
C ARG A 167 12.81 4.52 5.66
N CYS A 168 14.07 4.46 6.10
CA CYS A 168 14.96 5.60 6.05
C CYS A 168 16.33 5.23 5.45
N SER A 169 16.90 6.21 4.77
CA SER A 169 18.31 6.32 4.43
C SER A 169 18.71 7.74 4.83
N MET A 170 19.71 7.87 5.70
CA MET A 170 20.11 9.15 6.25
C MET A 170 21.63 9.28 6.18
N TYR A 171 22.08 10.23 5.38
CA TYR A 171 23.46 10.65 5.32
C TYR A 171 23.83 11.50 6.52
N ILE A 172 24.95 11.16 7.13
CA ILE A 172 25.54 11.86 8.25
C ILE A 172 26.97 12.21 7.85
N ALA A 173 27.21 13.49 7.58
CA ALA A 173 28.55 14.01 7.40
C ALA A 173 29.22 14.16 8.76
N ALA A 174 30.53 13.97 8.81
CA ALA A 174 31.31 14.10 10.03
C ALA A 174 32.68 14.72 9.73
N ALA A 175 33.17 15.55 10.65
CA ALA A 175 34.49 16.16 10.59
C ALA A 175 35.17 16.08 11.97
N ALA A 176 36.20 15.24 12.08
CA ALA A 176 37.06 15.10 13.25
C ALA A 176 38.35 15.92 13.08
N SER A 177 38.81 16.51 14.19
CA SER A 177 39.95 17.44 14.20
C SER A 177 41.34 16.79 14.10
N VAL A 178 41.53 15.53 14.53
CA VAL A 178 42.88 14.96 14.70
C VAL A 178 43.03 13.46 14.39
N ASP A 179 41.99 12.79 13.88
CA ASP A 179 42.07 11.34 13.60
C ASP A 179 41.35 10.96 12.31
N ALA A 180 42.14 10.70 11.26
CA ALA A 180 41.65 10.27 9.97
C ALA A 180 41.02 8.87 9.99
N SER A 181 41.35 8.03 10.97
CA SER A 181 40.84 6.68 11.13
C SER A 181 39.61 6.59 12.05
N LYS A 182 39.20 7.70 12.66
CA LYS A 182 38.10 7.70 13.64
C LYS A 182 36.80 7.22 12.99
N GLN A 183 36.21 6.22 13.61
CA GLN A 183 34.90 5.67 13.26
C GLN A 183 34.00 5.68 14.47
N VAL A 184 32.70 5.84 14.21
CA VAL A 184 31.67 5.78 15.24
C VAL A 184 30.52 4.90 14.81
N TRP A 185 29.91 4.21 15.77
CA TRP A 185 28.61 3.59 15.57
C TRP A 185 27.53 4.64 15.78
N VAL A 186 26.65 4.85 14.81
CA VAL A 186 25.54 5.81 14.93
C VAL A 186 24.21 5.09 14.84
N ARG A 187 23.23 5.56 15.61
CA ARG A 187 21.87 5.05 15.59
C ARG A 187 20.87 6.15 15.23
N THR A 188 19.78 5.73 14.59
CA THR A 188 18.63 6.57 14.28
C THR A 188 17.33 5.87 14.67
N THR A 189 16.34 6.68 15.01
CA THR A 189 14.97 6.25 15.36
C THR A 189 13.98 7.38 15.03
N LEU A 190 12.71 7.17 15.35
CA LEU A 190 11.65 8.16 15.22
C LEU A 190 11.24 8.71 16.58
N ALA A 191 10.97 10.01 16.61
CA ALA A 191 10.29 10.70 17.70
C ALA A 191 9.08 11.46 17.17
N ASP A 192 8.17 11.81 18.05
CA ASP A 192 7.10 12.77 17.77
C ASP A 192 7.20 13.95 18.75
N ASP A 193 6.38 14.99 18.55
CA ASP A 193 6.45 16.20 19.39
C ASP A 193 6.16 15.94 20.87
N SER A 194 5.47 14.84 21.23
CA SER A 194 5.23 14.46 22.62
C SER A 194 6.39 13.70 23.26
N SER A 195 7.28 13.11 22.45
CA SER A 195 8.41 12.31 22.94
C SER A 195 9.75 13.06 22.87
N PHE A 196 9.92 14.02 21.96
CA PHE A 196 11.21 14.69 21.79
C PHE A 196 11.60 15.59 22.97
N SER A 197 12.81 15.39 23.51
CA SER A 197 13.45 16.26 24.51
C SER A 197 14.96 16.26 24.32
N THR A 198 15.58 17.44 24.28
CA THR A 198 17.03 17.60 24.05
C THR A 198 17.91 17.15 25.24
N SER A 199 17.30 16.97 26.42
CA SER A 199 18.03 16.78 27.69
C SER A 199 17.95 15.35 28.24
N VAL A 200 17.43 14.40 27.47
CA VAL A 200 17.26 13.01 27.90
C VAL A 200 17.92 12.03 26.93
N THR A 201 18.19 10.81 27.41
CA THR A 201 18.74 9.73 26.60
C THR A 201 17.84 9.41 25.41
N MET A 202 18.42 8.94 24.30
CA MET A 202 17.66 8.61 23.09
C MET A 202 16.49 7.66 23.36
N SER A 203 16.62 6.69 24.28
CA SER A 203 15.52 5.78 24.69
C SER A 203 14.25 6.49 25.14
N ASN A 204 14.39 7.64 25.80
CA ASN A 204 13.29 8.42 26.33
C ASN A 204 12.73 9.42 25.31
N GLN A 205 13.45 9.62 24.20
CA GLN A 205 13.02 10.50 23.12
C GLN A 205 12.21 9.76 22.04
N MET A 206 12.35 8.43 21.95
CA MET A 206 11.68 7.63 20.91
C MET A 206 10.17 7.71 21.05
N THR A 207 9.46 7.72 19.92
CA THR A 207 7.99 7.64 19.95
C THR A 207 7.55 6.31 20.54
N LYS A 208 6.46 6.35 21.33
CA LYS A 208 5.83 5.15 21.90
C LYS A 208 5.04 4.36 20.87
N ASP A 209 4.86 4.91 19.67
CA ASP A 209 4.13 4.27 18.58
C ASP A 209 5.00 3.22 17.85
N LEU A 210 6.29 3.11 18.18
CA LEU A 210 7.16 2.08 17.60
C LEU A 210 6.87 0.70 18.18
N LEU A 211 6.80 -0.31 17.32
CA LEU A 211 6.88 -1.70 17.78
C LEU A 211 8.28 -2.00 18.33
N SER A 212 8.34 -2.71 19.47
CA SER A 212 9.55 -2.89 20.29
C SER A 212 10.72 -3.56 19.57
N ASN A 213 10.45 -4.39 18.57
CA ASN A 213 11.44 -5.11 17.77
C ASN A 213 11.91 -4.36 16.51
N HIS A 214 11.37 -3.17 16.22
CA HIS A 214 11.68 -2.38 15.01
C HIS A 214 11.88 -0.90 15.33
N SER A 215 12.69 -0.60 16.35
CA SER A 215 12.83 0.75 16.90
C SER A 215 14.13 1.47 16.50
N LEU A 216 15.12 0.77 15.94
CA LEU A 216 16.44 1.35 15.65
C LEU A 216 16.95 0.93 14.27
N ALA A 217 17.61 1.87 13.61
CA ALA A 217 18.52 1.61 12.52
C ALA A 217 19.91 2.12 12.89
N SER A 218 20.96 1.46 12.42
CA SER A 218 22.32 1.79 12.83
C SER A 218 23.35 1.45 11.78
N SER A 219 24.45 2.20 11.75
CA SER A 219 25.58 1.94 10.87
C SER A 219 26.86 2.49 11.47
N MET A 220 27.99 1.96 11.02
CA MET A 220 29.29 2.57 11.27
C MET A 220 29.54 3.67 10.24
N ILE A 221 30.02 4.84 10.69
CA ILE A 221 30.41 5.93 9.80
C ILE A 221 31.83 6.40 10.09
N TRP A 222 32.47 6.97 9.08
CA TRP A 222 33.79 7.59 9.21
C TRP A 222 33.64 9.01 9.74
N CYS A 223 34.49 9.40 10.70
CA CYS A 223 34.52 10.76 11.23
C CYS A 223 35.49 11.69 10.49
N SER A 224 36.31 11.14 9.59
CA SER A 224 37.13 11.91 8.67
C SER A 224 36.67 11.65 7.24
N GLY A 225 36.53 12.71 6.44
CA GLY A 225 36.04 12.63 5.06
C GLY A 225 34.51 12.68 4.95
N SER A 226 33.93 11.81 4.12
CA SER A 226 32.53 11.90 3.66
C SER A 226 31.49 11.33 4.63
N GLY A 227 31.82 11.03 5.89
CA GLY A 227 30.79 10.50 6.81
C GLY A 227 30.31 9.09 6.44
N GLY A 228 28.98 8.88 6.48
CA GLY A 228 28.36 7.63 6.04
C GLY A 228 26.83 7.70 6.03
N VAL A 229 26.20 6.59 5.61
CA VAL A 229 24.75 6.47 5.50
C VAL A 229 24.23 5.46 6.51
N VAL A 230 23.23 5.88 7.30
CA VAL A 230 22.46 5.00 8.17
C VAL A 230 21.18 4.61 7.43
N GLN A 231 20.98 3.32 7.20
CA GLN A 231 19.79 2.78 6.54
C GLN A 231 19.06 1.81 7.45
N GLY A 232 17.74 1.80 7.37
CA GLY A 232 16.93 0.80 8.05
C GLY A 232 15.45 1.08 7.98
N SER A 233 14.70 0.43 8.86
CA SER A 233 13.25 0.55 8.91
C SER A 233 12.69 0.47 10.31
N PHE A 234 11.49 1.02 10.44
CA PHE A 234 10.71 1.05 11.66
C PHE A 234 9.29 0.57 11.37
N ILE A 235 8.62 0.05 12.39
CA ILE A 235 7.17 -0.19 12.32
C ILE A 235 6.48 0.76 13.30
N VAL A 236 5.60 1.60 12.78
CA VAL A 236 4.82 2.59 13.55
C VAL A 236 3.37 2.15 13.59
N ASP A 237 2.85 1.96 14.80
CA ASP A 237 1.47 1.55 15.06
C ASP A 237 0.61 2.74 15.48
N ASN A 238 -0.11 3.28 14.51
CA ASN A 238 -1.02 4.41 14.68
C ASN A 238 -2.49 3.98 14.71
N ARG A 239 -2.80 2.69 14.82
CA ARG A 239 -4.19 2.21 14.79
C ARG A 239 -5.01 2.77 15.96
N SER A 240 -4.38 2.99 17.11
CA SER A 240 -5.03 3.52 18.33
C SER A 240 -4.99 5.04 18.47
N MET A 241 -4.42 5.79 17.51
CA MET A 241 -4.28 7.23 17.65
C MET A 241 -5.65 7.94 17.64
N ALA A 242 -5.79 9.01 18.45
CA ALA A 242 -7.03 9.78 18.50
C ALA A 242 -7.21 10.72 17.29
N GLY A 243 -6.11 11.30 16.79
CA GLY A 243 -6.12 12.27 15.67
C GLY A 243 -6.24 11.62 14.28
N THR A 244 -6.27 12.47 13.25
CA THR A 244 -6.28 12.03 11.84
C THR A 244 -4.88 11.82 11.26
N SER A 245 -3.86 12.48 11.83
CA SER A 245 -2.46 12.29 11.47
C SER A 245 -1.52 12.71 12.60
N LYS A 246 -0.28 12.21 12.56
CA LYS A 246 0.79 12.52 13.50
C LYS A 246 2.09 12.69 12.74
N LYS A 247 2.89 13.67 13.16
CA LYS A 247 4.21 13.95 12.58
C LYS A 247 5.30 13.25 13.38
N TYR A 248 6.22 12.63 12.66
CA TYR A 248 7.41 11.99 13.18
C TYR A 248 8.67 12.64 12.62
N TYR A 249 9.73 12.60 13.42
CA TYR A 249 11.04 13.15 13.10
C TYR A 249 12.10 12.07 13.26
N LEU A 250 13.06 12.03 12.34
CA LEU A 250 14.26 11.23 12.50
C LEU A 250 15.17 11.85 13.56
N LEU A 251 15.61 11.04 14.50
CA LEU A 251 16.62 11.39 15.49
C LEU A 251 17.97 10.77 15.14
N VAL A 252 19.06 11.46 15.43
CA VAL A 252 20.42 10.88 15.44
C VAL A 252 20.96 10.90 16.86
N GLY A 253 21.39 9.74 17.37
CA GLY A 253 21.89 9.63 18.74
C GLY A 253 22.61 8.32 19.00
N TRP A 254 22.87 8.04 20.29
CA TRP A 254 23.63 6.86 20.74
C TRP A 254 24.84 6.57 19.84
N ILE A 255 25.73 7.56 19.80
CA ILE A 255 26.96 7.52 19.03
C ILE A 255 28.05 6.92 19.92
N ASP A 256 28.55 5.75 19.55
CA ASP A 256 29.61 5.04 20.28
C ASP A 256 30.94 5.23 19.53
N ASP A 257 31.99 5.64 20.25
CA ASP A 257 33.36 5.72 19.73
C ASP A 257 34.04 4.34 19.86
N PHE A 258 34.60 3.80 18.77
CA PHE A 258 35.32 2.52 18.81
C PHE A 258 36.81 2.64 19.16
N ASN A 259 37.38 3.84 19.13
CA ASN A 259 38.80 4.09 19.42
C ASN A 259 38.94 5.05 20.61
N THR A 260 39.44 4.56 21.74
CA THR A 260 40.04 5.38 22.80
C THR A 260 41.49 4.92 22.99
N PRO A 261 42.53 5.78 23.10
CA PRO A 261 42.53 7.21 23.36
C PRO A 261 43.49 8.02 22.44
N ALA A 262 42.97 8.93 21.62
CA ALA A 262 43.74 10.09 21.19
C ALA A 262 42.95 11.33 21.62
N ALA A 263 43.65 12.25 22.29
CA ALA A 263 43.11 13.43 22.99
C ALA A 263 41.87 14.05 22.30
N ALA A 264 40.80 14.23 23.07
CA ALA A 264 39.71 15.19 22.84
C ALA A 264 39.38 15.51 21.37
N ALA A 265 39.30 14.50 20.50
CA ALA A 265 39.04 14.72 19.10
C ALA A 265 37.59 15.16 18.95
N VAL A 266 37.39 16.48 18.87
CA VAL A 266 36.09 17.10 18.57
C VAL A 266 35.65 16.60 17.21
N THR A 267 34.48 15.96 17.18
CA THR A 267 33.79 15.58 15.95
C THR A 267 32.52 16.39 15.82
N ILE A 268 32.39 17.14 14.72
CA ILE A 268 31.15 17.81 14.34
C ILE A 268 30.44 16.94 13.32
N PHE A 269 29.14 16.73 13.53
CA PHE A 269 28.29 16.00 12.62
C PHE A 269 27.29 16.93 11.95
N ARG A 270 26.84 16.57 10.75
CA ARG A 270 25.70 17.20 10.07
C ARG A 270 24.79 16.12 9.50
N SER A 271 23.50 16.22 9.79
CA SER A 271 22.49 15.28 9.28
C SER A 271 21.21 16.01 8.83
N GLY A 272 20.43 15.36 7.96
CA GLY A 272 19.10 15.80 7.56
C GLY A 272 19.05 16.88 6.48
N LEU A 273 20.16 17.12 5.78
CA LEU A 273 20.25 18.11 4.70
C LEU A 273 19.48 17.64 3.45
N ALA A 274 18.57 18.46 2.93
CA ALA A 274 17.72 18.13 1.79
C ALA A 274 18.49 17.91 0.48
N SER A 275 19.67 18.52 0.33
CA SER A 275 20.50 18.38 -0.87
C SER A 275 21.41 17.14 -0.86
N SER A 276 21.40 16.34 0.21
CA SER A 276 22.12 15.06 0.25
C SER A 276 21.32 14.00 -0.51
N GLY A 277 21.85 13.53 -1.65
CA GLY A 277 21.15 12.59 -2.55
C GLY A 277 20.88 11.22 -1.95
N GLU A 278 21.55 10.87 -0.85
CA GLU A 278 21.38 9.62 -0.12
C GLU A 278 20.24 9.68 0.91
N ASN A 279 19.70 10.87 1.19
CA ASN A 279 18.61 11.05 2.14
C ASN A 279 17.27 10.62 1.52
N SER A 280 16.60 9.67 2.16
CA SER A 280 15.25 9.24 1.79
C SER A 280 14.47 8.84 3.04
N LEU A 281 13.20 9.22 3.11
CA LEU A 281 12.28 8.81 4.16
C LEU A 281 10.93 8.56 3.51
N PHE A 282 10.41 7.35 3.62
CA PHE A 282 9.11 7.00 3.07
C PHE A 282 8.43 5.93 3.92
N ALA A 283 7.12 5.84 3.85
CA ALA A 283 6.33 4.87 4.59
C ALA A 283 5.28 4.23 3.71
N TYR A 284 5.10 2.92 3.87
CA TYR A 284 4.01 2.16 3.28
C TYR A 284 3.02 1.78 4.36
N ARG A 285 1.72 1.95 4.10
CA ARG A 285 0.68 1.45 4.99
C ARG A 285 0.53 -0.06 4.83
N ILE A 286 0.60 -0.79 5.95
CA ILE A 286 0.43 -2.24 6.05
C ILE A 286 -1.04 -2.58 6.34
N GLU A 287 -1.66 -1.84 7.26
CA GLU A 287 -3.02 -2.07 7.76
C GLU A 287 -3.68 -0.72 8.09
N GLU A 288 -5.02 -0.66 8.09
CA GLU A 288 -5.81 0.49 8.55
C GLU A 288 -6.00 0.50 10.08
#